data_AF-A0A9P7F239-F1
#
_entry.id   AF-A0A9P7F239-F1
#
_cell.length_a   1.000
_cell.length_b   1.000
_cell.length_c   1.000
_cell.angle_alpha   90.00
_cell.angle_beta   90.00
_cell.angle_gamma   90.00
#
_symmetry.space_group_name_H-M   'P 1'
#
loop_
_entity.id
_entity.type
_entity.pdbx_description
1 polymer ?
#
loop_
_entity_poly.entity_id
_entity_poly.type
_entity_poly.pdbx_seq_one_letter_code
_entity_poly.pdbx_strand_id
1 'polypeptide(L)'
;MDSRDACNRLKNTQQADDRKKHKHKADARTSLRTLVVHGDSHFFMLPDEERLIWGGDFRWRRSDGLLPSCEDFDWLVDYLVEEANTAADDKTVGDALLALSAMPNLRSSTKRHSYITALIRCIDPARPPRVRHAALRAIADAGEELASMTNESIPQSVDATLLNKLSCAILTVVCPNHSQDQTVPCSTSFQWRGGACYFRLIFALAQSDEWRERLTRDGHFEHCIVLAKHLTQTWLAGCYLAGVFAYINSSDKLLPLDPTQKRWQAFIRKGWEGARYGVYTDVDVGALSALVVATRHKLRSWDFSVPNEELTELTACVYRALESMQSTKDSLVLFGLDQVLFDAALSSVQGLYDDLRRMIENPNALQTDNGSLQS
;
A
#
# COMPACT_ATOMS: atom_id res chain seq x y z
N MET A 1 -18.11 -24.34 11.66
CA MET A 1 -18.59 -23.41 12.71
C MET A 1 -18.10 -22.03 12.29
N ASP A 2 -18.98 -21.04 12.20
CA ASP A 2 -18.60 -19.70 11.75
C ASP A 2 -17.78 -18.98 12.84
N SER A 3 -16.71 -18.28 12.45
CA SER A 3 -15.85 -17.50 13.35
C SER A 3 -16.66 -16.40 14.06
N ARG A 4 -17.65 -15.82 13.37
CA ARG A 4 -18.60 -14.85 13.93
C ARG A 4 -19.44 -15.48 15.05
N ASP A 5 -19.97 -16.68 14.84
CA ASP A 5 -20.77 -17.39 15.84
C ASP A 5 -19.94 -17.74 17.08
N ALA A 6 -18.68 -18.15 16.90
CA ALA A 6 -17.76 -18.41 18.01
C ALA A 6 -17.49 -17.14 18.82
N CYS A 7 -17.26 -16.00 18.16
CA CYS A 7 -17.00 -14.73 18.83
C CYS A 7 -18.27 -14.16 19.51
N ASN A 8 -19.44 -14.27 18.89
CA ASN A 8 -20.70 -13.86 19.51
C ASN A 8 -21.01 -14.69 20.76
N ARG A 9 -20.73 -16.00 20.75
CA ARG A 9 -20.84 -16.86 21.93
C ARG A 9 -19.84 -16.47 23.03
N LEU A 10 -18.62 -16.06 22.66
CA LEU A 10 -17.63 -15.53 23.61
C LEU A 10 -18.18 -14.29 24.35
N LYS A 11 -18.71 -13.31 23.62
CA LYS A 11 -19.28 -12.07 24.21
C LYS A 11 -20.49 -12.33 25.10
N ASN A 12 -21.33 -13.29 24.72
CA ASN A 12 -22.56 -13.63 25.45
C ASN A 12 -22.32 -14.60 26.63
N THR A 13 -21.10 -15.09 26.83
CA THR A 13 -20.78 -15.96 27.96
C THR A 13 -20.50 -15.09 29.19
N GLN A 14 -21.41 -15.14 30.17
CA GLN A 14 -21.23 -14.48 31.47
C GLN A 14 -19.89 -14.87 32.10
N GLN A 15 -19.23 -13.90 32.77
CA GLN A 15 -17.93 -14.04 33.46
C GLN A 15 -17.82 -15.24 34.42
N ALA A 16 -18.93 -15.88 34.81
CA ALA A 16 -18.95 -16.98 35.77
C ALA A 16 -18.63 -18.37 35.17
N ASP A 17 -18.52 -18.53 33.84
CA ASP A 17 -18.20 -19.81 33.20
C ASP A 17 -16.91 -19.73 32.38
N ASP A 18 -15.78 -19.67 33.10
CA ASP A 18 -14.44 -19.62 32.52
C ASP A 18 -14.19 -20.75 31.52
N ARG A 19 -14.76 -21.94 31.75
CA ARG A 19 -14.59 -23.11 30.88
C ARG A 19 -15.25 -22.88 29.51
N LYS A 20 -16.47 -22.32 29.48
CA LYS A 20 -17.13 -21.94 28.22
C LYS A 20 -16.41 -20.81 27.51
N LYS A 21 -15.93 -19.81 28.25
CA LYS A 21 -15.14 -18.70 27.69
C LYS A 21 -13.88 -19.20 26.99
N HIS A 22 -13.13 -20.10 27.65
CA HIS A 22 -11.93 -20.71 27.06
C HIS A 22 -12.24 -21.52 25.80
N LYS A 23 -13.35 -22.28 25.80
CA LYS A 23 -13.79 -23.03 24.63
C LYS A 23 -14.13 -22.11 23.46
N HIS A 24 -14.94 -21.08 23.67
CA HIS A 24 -15.33 -20.15 22.60
C HIS A 24 -14.14 -19.36 22.06
N LYS A 25 -13.18 -19.00 22.93
CA LYS A 25 -11.92 -18.41 22.50
C LYS A 25 -11.15 -19.39 21.59
N ALA A 26 -10.98 -20.64 22.00
CA ALA A 26 -10.31 -21.65 21.16
C ALA A 26 -11.02 -21.87 19.81
N ASP A 27 -12.35 -21.94 19.79
CA ASP A 27 -13.14 -22.09 18.57
C ASP A 27 -12.94 -20.89 17.61
N ALA A 28 -12.91 -19.67 18.15
CA ALA A 28 -12.66 -18.45 17.37
C ALA A 28 -11.23 -18.44 16.79
N ARG A 29 -10.22 -18.82 17.61
CA ARG A 29 -8.82 -18.96 17.16
C ARG A 29 -8.69 -19.93 16.00
N THR A 30 -9.23 -21.14 16.15
CA THR A 30 -9.17 -22.16 15.11
C THR A 30 -9.85 -21.68 13.83
N SER A 31 -11.02 -21.05 13.95
CA SER A 31 -11.77 -20.56 12.79
C SER A 31 -11.03 -19.44 12.04
N LEU A 32 -10.45 -18.47 12.76
CA LEU A 32 -9.63 -17.41 12.16
C LEU A 32 -8.37 -17.96 11.49
N ARG A 33 -7.74 -18.93 12.13
CA ARG A 33 -6.55 -19.60 11.58
C ARG A 33 -6.86 -20.28 10.26
N THR A 34 -7.96 -21.03 10.20
CA THR A 34 -8.39 -21.72 8.98
C THR A 34 -8.70 -20.73 7.86
N LEU A 35 -9.38 -19.62 8.18
CA LEU A 35 -9.69 -18.57 7.21
C LEU A 35 -8.42 -18.01 6.54
N VAL A 36 -7.39 -17.70 7.33
CA VAL A 36 -6.13 -17.12 6.85
C VAL A 36 -5.31 -18.10 5.99
N VAL A 37 -5.43 -19.42 6.22
CA VAL A 37 -4.74 -20.47 5.45
C VAL A 37 -5.27 -20.62 4.02
N HIS A 38 -6.53 -20.31 3.77
CA HIS A 38 -7.15 -20.48 2.44
C HIS A 38 -6.85 -19.34 1.45
N GLY A 39 -6.03 -18.37 1.85
CA GLY A 39 -5.83 -17.13 1.12
C GLY A 39 -4.68 -17.10 0.11
N ASP A 40 -4.04 -18.20 -0.31
CA ASP A 40 -3.13 -18.13 -1.47
C ASP A 40 -3.62 -19.07 -2.57
N SER A 41 -3.90 -18.49 -3.73
CA SER A 41 -4.52 -19.15 -4.87
C SER A 41 -3.64 -20.24 -5.50
N HIS A 42 -2.35 -20.30 -5.15
CA HIS A 42 -1.39 -21.18 -5.81
C HIS A 42 -0.50 -22.02 -4.87
N PHE A 43 -0.47 -21.74 -3.56
CA PHE A 43 0.39 -22.45 -2.61
C PHE A 43 -0.24 -22.61 -1.21
N PHE A 44 -0.06 -23.78 -0.61
CA PHE A 44 -0.33 -23.96 0.83
C PHE A 44 0.83 -23.36 1.63
N MET A 45 0.67 -22.12 2.09
CA MET A 45 1.63 -21.51 3.03
C MET A 45 1.29 -21.90 4.47
N LEU A 46 2.33 -22.12 5.28
CA LEU A 46 2.10 -22.28 6.72
C LEU A 46 1.54 -20.98 7.26
N PRO A 47 0.52 -21.02 8.13
CA PRO A 47 -0.11 -19.79 8.56
C PRO A 47 0.79 -18.89 9.42
N ASP A 48 1.91 -19.40 9.95
CA ASP A 48 2.93 -18.60 10.64
C ASP A 48 3.96 -17.95 9.71
N GLU A 49 3.94 -18.23 8.41
CA GLU A 49 4.88 -17.64 7.45
C GLU A 49 4.59 -16.16 7.22
N GLU A 50 5.62 -15.33 7.31
CA GLU A 50 5.55 -13.91 6.98
C GLU A 50 5.15 -13.66 5.52
N ARG A 51 5.46 -14.60 4.62
CA ARG A 51 5.04 -14.52 3.21
C ARG A 51 3.53 -14.47 3.06
N LEU A 52 2.78 -15.14 3.95
CA LEU A 52 1.32 -15.09 3.94
C LEU A 52 0.79 -13.70 4.26
N ILE A 53 1.42 -12.97 5.19
CA ILE A 53 1.01 -11.60 5.56
C ILE A 53 1.03 -10.68 4.33
N TRP A 54 2.06 -10.82 3.50
CA TRP A 54 2.28 -9.88 2.40
C TRP A 54 1.82 -10.37 1.03
N GLY A 55 1.70 -11.68 0.84
CA GLY A 55 1.34 -12.32 -0.42
C GLY A 55 -0.02 -13.01 -0.40
N GLY A 56 -0.66 -13.12 0.77
CA GLY A 56 -1.99 -13.71 0.89
C GLY A 56 -3.05 -12.84 0.22
N ASP A 57 -3.85 -13.47 -0.63
CA ASP A 57 -5.18 -13.05 -1.06
C ASP A 57 -6.21 -13.34 0.06
N PHE A 58 -6.45 -12.35 0.90
CA PHE A 58 -7.43 -12.47 1.98
C PHE A 58 -8.87 -12.19 1.54
N ARG A 59 -9.13 -11.92 0.24
CA ARG A 59 -10.47 -11.53 -0.24
C ARG A 59 -11.53 -12.55 0.18
N TRP A 60 -12.58 -12.06 0.82
CA TRP A 60 -13.72 -12.89 1.18
C TRP A 60 -14.59 -13.16 -0.04
N ARG A 61 -14.68 -14.43 -0.42
CA ARG A 61 -15.60 -14.91 -1.44
C ARG A 61 -16.73 -15.66 -0.76
N ARG A 62 -17.89 -15.04 -0.62
CA ARG A 62 -19.10 -15.76 -0.20
C ARG A 62 -19.54 -16.68 -1.33
N SER A 63 -20.13 -17.82 -0.97
CA SER A 63 -20.70 -18.77 -1.94
C SER A 63 -21.87 -18.20 -2.73
N ASP A 64 -22.51 -17.13 -2.23
CA ASP A 64 -23.57 -16.38 -2.89
C ASP A 64 -23.05 -15.27 -3.82
N GLY A 65 -21.73 -15.08 -3.93
CA GLY A 65 -21.12 -14.06 -4.77
C GLY A 65 -21.23 -12.62 -4.23
N LEU A 66 -21.84 -12.41 -3.07
CA LEU A 66 -21.94 -11.08 -2.47
C LEU A 66 -20.66 -10.72 -1.70
N LEU A 67 -20.23 -9.47 -1.81
CA LEU A 67 -19.17 -8.94 -0.95
C LEU A 67 -19.70 -8.76 0.47
N PRO A 68 -18.98 -9.18 1.50
CA PRO A 68 -19.41 -8.96 2.88
C PRO A 68 -19.44 -7.47 3.21
N SER A 69 -20.37 -7.08 4.08
CA SER A 69 -20.49 -5.69 4.54
C SER A 69 -19.43 -5.37 5.59
N CYS A 70 -19.18 -4.09 5.86
CA CYS A 70 -18.29 -3.70 6.96
C CYS A 70 -18.77 -4.22 8.32
N GLU A 71 -20.10 -4.24 8.54
CA GLU A 71 -20.73 -4.68 9.79
C GLU A 71 -20.49 -6.17 10.08
N ASP A 72 -20.30 -6.99 9.04
CA ASP A 72 -19.97 -8.41 9.18
C ASP A 72 -18.62 -8.64 9.87
N PHE A 73 -17.77 -7.60 9.94
CA PHE A 73 -16.45 -7.64 10.56
C PHE A 73 -16.32 -6.81 11.84
N ASP A 74 -17.38 -6.12 12.27
CA ASP A 74 -17.32 -5.27 13.47
C ASP A 74 -16.97 -6.09 14.73
N TRP A 75 -17.31 -7.38 14.73
CA TRP A 75 -16.94 -8.28 15.82
C TRP A 75 -15.43 -8.48 15.94
N LEU A 76 -14.68 -8.44 14.83
CA LEU A 76 -13.21 -8.52 14.85
C LEU A 76 -12.60 -7.26 15.44
N VAL A 77 -13.21 -6.09 15.22
CA VAL A 77 -12.77 -4.85 15.86
C VAL A 77 -12.93 -4.96 17.37
N ASP A 78 -14.07 -5.44 17.84
CA ASP A 78 -14.30 -5.65 19.27
C ASP A 78 -13.29 -6.64 19.86
N TYR A 79 -13.03 -7.74 19.15
CA TYR A 79 -12.01 -8.72 19.54
C TYR A 79 -10.62 -8.08 19.66
N LEU A 80 -10.22 -7.26 18.68
CA LEU A 80 -8.94 -6.54 18.72
C LEU A 80 -8.88 -5.54 19.88
N VAL A 81 -9.95 -4.82 20.16
CA VAL A 81 -9.99 -3.86 21.27
C VAL A 81 -9.78 -4.55 22.61
N GLU A 82 -10.37 -5.73 22.80
CA GLU A 82 -10.21 -6.54 24.02
C GLU A 82 -8.81 -7.17 24.11
N GLU A 83 -8.32 -7.75 23.01
CA GLU A 83 -7.13 -8.61 23.04
C GLU A 83 -5.82 -7.88 22.71
N ALA A 84 -5.85 -6.69 22.07
CA ALA A 84 -4.65 -5.94 21.72
C ALA A 84 -3.80 -5.52 22.93
N ASN A 85 -4.39 -5.49 24.13
CA ASN A 85 -3.67 -5.18 25.37
C ASN A 85 -3.09 -6.43 26.05
N THR A 86 -3.39 -7.62 25.56
CA THR A 86 -2.90 -8.88 26.14
C THR A 86 -1.83 -9.47 25.23
N ALA A 87 -0.71 -9.92 25.82
CA ALA A 87 0.34 -10.63 25.09
C ALA A 87 0.01 -12.12 24.87
N ALA A 88 -1.08 -12.61 25.48
CA ALA A 88 -1.41 -14.03 25.51
C ALA A 88 -1.99 -14.56 24.17
N ASP A 89 -2.24 -13.69 23.19
CA ASP A 89 -2.94 -14.08 21.95
C ASP A 89 -2.43 -13.41 20.66
N ASP A 90 -1.14 -13.10 20.59
CA ASP A 90 -0.56 -12.41 19.43
C ASP A 90 -0.78 -13.11 18.09
N LYS A 91 -0.82 -14.45 18.07
CA LYS A 91 -1.08 -15.21 16.84
C LYS A 91 -2.47 -14.91 16.29
N THR A 92 -3.48 -14.96 17.14
CA THR A 92 -4.88 -14.75 16.74
C THR A 92 -5.16 -13.28 16.47
N VAL A 93 -4.51 -12.36 17.19
CA VAL A 93 -4.54 -10.93 16.86
C VAL A 93 -4.00 -10.72 15.45
N GLY A 94 -2.87 -11.35 15.10
CA GLY A 94 -2.35 -11.35 13.72
C GLY A 94 -3.35 -11.90 12.71
N ASP A 95 -3.96 -13.06 12.99
CA ASP A 95 -4.95 -13.68 12.10
C ASP A 95 -6.21 -12.80 11.93
N ALA A 96 -6.67 -12.15 13.00
CA ALA A 96 -7.77 -11.19 12.95
C ALA A 96 -7.43 -9.98 12.08
N LEU A 97 -6.22 -9.42 12.19
CA LEU A 97 -5.75 -8.31 11.35
C LEU A 97 -5.67 -8.71 9.88
N LEU A 98 -5.21 -9.93 9.57
CA LEU A 98 -5.18 -10.45 8.20
C LEU A 98 -6.61 -10.66 7.66
N ALA A 99 -7.52 -11.20 8.47
CA ALA A 99 -8.93 -11.31 8.08
C ALA A 99 -9.57 -9.94 7.82
N LEU A 100 -9.15 -8.91 8.56
CA LEU A 100 -9.55 -7.53 8.36
C LEU A 100 -8.94 -6.95 7.06
N SER A 101 -7.70 -7.28 6.70
CA SER A 101 -7.07 -6.79 5.45
C SER A 101 -7.84 -7.14 4.17
N ALA A 102 -8.71 -8.14 4.26
CA ALA A 102 -9.62 -8.52 3.19
C ALA A 102 -10.68 -7.47 2.78
N MET A 103 -10.83 -6.41 3.58
CA MET A 103 -11.80 -5.35 3.34
C MET A 103 -11.06 -4.04 3.08
N PRO A 104 -11.34 -3.35 1.96
CA PRO A 104 -10.66 -2.10 1.59
C PRO A 104 -11.07 -0.90 2.46
N ASN A 105 -11.95 -1.10 3.45
CA ASN A 105 -12.60 -0.04 4.22
C ASN A 105 -12.21 -0.08 5.71
N LEU A 106 -12.18 1.09 6.37
CA LEU A 106 -11.92 1.33 7.79
C LEU A 106 -13.10 0.98 8.72
N ARG A 107 -13.90 -0.01 8.31
CA ARG A 107 -15.07 -0.56 9.03
C ARG A 107 -16.26 0.38 9.09
N SER A 108 -17.31 -0.08 9.77
CA SER A 108 -18.50 0.73 10.01
C SER A 108 -18.11 2.05 10.68
N SER A 109 -18.87 3.10 10.38
CA SER A 109 -18.62 4.44 10.93
C SER A 109 -18.56 4.44 12.46
N THR A 110 -19.31 3.54 13.12
CA THR A 110 -19.37 3.41 14.57
C THR A 110 -18.16 2.71 15.18
N LYS A 111 -17.45 1.86 14.43
CA LYS A 111 -16.27 1.11 14.90
C LYS A 111 -14.94 1.70 14.47
N ARG A 112 -14.94 2.63 13.52
CA ARG A 112 -13.76 3.23 12.92
C ARG A 112 -12.74 3.77 13.93
N HIS A 113 -13.18 4.56 14.91
CA HIS A 113 -12.28 5.08 15.97
C HIS A 113 -11.60 3.96 16.76
N SER A 114 -12.39 2.96 17.19
CA SER A 114 -11.90 1.82 17.93
C SER A 114 -10.94 0.97 17.11
N TYR A 115 -11.21 0.84 15.80
CA TYR A 115 -10.34 0.11 14.89
C TYR A 115 -8.99 0.80 14.71
N ILE A 116 -8.97 2.11 14.42
CA ILE A 116 -7.72 2.88 14.30
C ILE A 116 -6.93 2.82 15.62
N THR A 117 -7.60 2.96 16.75
CA THR A 117 -6.96 2.85 18.08
C THR A 117 -6.33 1.46 18.28
N ALA A 118 -7.04 0.39 17.91
CA ALA A 118 -6.51 -0.96 18.00
C ALA A 118 -5.31 -1.16 17.06
N LEU A 119 -5.37 -0.65 15.82
CA LEU A 119 -4.28 -0.71 14.87
C LEU A 119 -3.00 -0.05 15.38
N ILE A 120 -3.11 1.15 15.99
CA ILE A 120 -1.97 1.85 16.61
C ILE A 120 -1.33 0.96 17.68
N ARG A 121 -2.13 0.32 18.54
CA ARG A 121 -1.62 -0.59 19.58
C ARG A 121 -0.97 -1.83 18.99
N CYS A 122 -1.52 -2.39 17.91
CA CYS A 122 -0.97 -3.57 17.24
C CYS A 122 0.35 -3.27 16.52
N ILE A 123 0.57 -2.02 16.11
CA ILE A 123 1.79 -1.55 15.46
C ILE A 123 2.92 -1.25 16.46
N ASP A 124 2.58 -1.03 17.74
CA ASP A 124 3.54 -0.66 18.78
C ASP A 124 4.81 -1.54 18.74
N PRO A 125 6.03 -0.94 18.84
CA PRO A 125 7.29 -1.67 18.74
C PRO A 125 7.45 -2.86 19.69
N ALA A 126 6.75 -2.85 20.84
CA ALA A 126 6.76 -3.96 21.80
C ALA A 126 5.95 -5.18 21.32
N ARG A 127 5.12 -5.03 20.28
CA ARG A 127 4.33 -6.13 19.71
C ARG A 127 5.21 -7.02 18.82
N PRO A 128 4.90 -8.34 18.74
CA PRO A 128 5.64 -9.23 17.86
C PRO A 128 5.57 -8.79 16.39
N PRO A 129 6.62 -9.03 15.59
CA PRO A 129 6.68 -8.64 14.18
C PRO A 129 5.43 -9.06 13.38
N ARG A 130 4.91 -10.27 13.60
CA ARG A 130 3.69 -10.76 12.94
C ARG A 130 2.50 -9.81 13.13
N VAL A 131 2.27 -9.34 14.36
CA VAL A 131 1.13 -8.47 14.69
C VAL A 131 1.33 -7.10 14.04
N ARG A 132 2.54 -6.54 14.14
CA ARG A 132 2.89 -5.25 13.53
C ARG A 132 2.73 -5.27 12.02
N HIS A 133 3.23 -6.34 11.38
CA HIS A 133 3.18 -6.52 9.92
C HIS A 133 1.75 -6.75 9.44
N ALA A 134 0.97 -7.58 10.13
CA ALA A 134 -0.45 -7.78 9.82
C ALA A 134 -1.27 -6.49 9.97
N ALA A 135 -0.98 -5.67 11.00
CA ALA A 135 -1.62 -4.38 11.17
C ALA A 135 -1.25 -3.40 10.05
N LEU A 136 0.04 -3.32 9.68
CA LEU A 136 0.48 -2.50 8.55
C LEU A 136 -0.19 -2.94 7.24
N ARG A 137 -0.30 -4.25 7.00
CA ARG A 137 -1.02 -4.81 5.86
C ARG A 137 -2.50 -4.37 5.86
N ALA A 138 -3.18 -4.53 6.99
CA ALA A 138 -4.59 -4.16 7.13
C ALA A 138 -4.84 -2.66 6.93
N ILE A 139 -3.93 -1.79 7.38
CA ILE A 139 -3.99 -0.35 7.12
C ILE A 139 -3.72 -0.05 5.64
N ALA A 140 -2.73 -0.72 5.04
CA ALA A 140 -2.38 -0.51 3.64
C ALA A 140 -3.55 -0.87 2.70
N ASP A 141 -4.31 -1.92 3.02
CA ASP A 141 -5.53 -2.26 2.27
C ASP A 141 -6.66 -1.25 2.49
N ALA A 142 -6.70 -0.57 3.64
CA ALA A 142 -7.67 0.49 3.94
C ALA A 142 -7.19 1.91 3.58
N GLY A 143 -6.10 2.01 2.80
CA GLY A 143 -5.36 3.25 2.57
C GLY A 143 -6.15 4.34 1.83
N GLU A 144 -7.03 3.97 0.90
CA GLU A 144 -7.86 4.91 0.16
C GLU A 144 -8.93 5.56 1.04
N GLU A 145 -9.65 4.75 1.84
CA GLU A 145 -10.61 5.32 2.80
C GLU A 145 -9.88 6.18 3.83
N LEU A 146 -8.69 5.77 4.28
CA LEU A 146 -7.88 6.57 5.19
C LEU A 146 -7.47 7.91 4.56
N ALA A 147 -7.05 7.91 3.30
CA ALA A 147 -6.68 9.12 2.56
C ALA A 147 -7.86 10.09 2.40
N SER A 148 -9.07 9.56 2.26
CA SER A 148 -10.31 10.34 2.16
C SER A 148 -10.72 11.05 3.46
N MET A 149 -10.16 10.66 4.62
CA MET A 149 -10.45 11.29 5.91
C MET A 149 -9.69 12.61 6.06
N THR A 150 -10.30 13.68 5.57
CA THR A 150 -9.84 15.07 5.71
C THR A 150 -10.60 15.78 6.82
N ASN A 151 -10.05 16.85 7.41
CA ASN A 151 -10.65 17.64 8.51
C ASN A 151 -12.11 18.05 8.28
N GLU A 152 -12.51 18.25 7.01
CA GLU A 152 -13.88 18.60 6.61
C GLU A 152 -14.84 17.40 6.51
N SER A 153 -14.29 16.20 6.31
CA SER A 153 -15.03 14.94 6.13
C SER A 153 -14.84 13.97 7.30
N ILE A 154 -14.11 14.38 8.36
CA ILE A 154 -13.85 13.54 9.52
C ILE A 154 -15.19 13.16 10.14
N PRO A 155 -15.53 11.86 10.21
CA PRO A 155 -16.66 11.39 10.99
C PRO A 155 -16.46 11.85 12.44
N GLN A 156 -17.50 12.34 13.13
CA GLN A 156 -17.44 12.86 14.51
C GLN A 156 -16.66 11.98 15.51
N SER A 157 -16.47 10.70 15.19
CA SER A 157 -15.73 9.71 15.98
C SER A 157 -14.20 9.71 15.83
N VAL A 158 -13.64 10.18 14.72
CA VAL A 158 -12.17 10.23 14.50
C VAL A 158 -11.72 11.67 14.70
N ASP A 159 -10.53 11.93 15.23
CA ASP A 159 -9.99 13.29 15.29
C ASP A 159 -8.59 13.36 14.65
N ALA A 160 -8.14 14.58 14.37
CA ALA A 160 -6.81 14.80 13.79
C ALA A 160 -5.69 14.29 14.69
N THR A 161 -5.89 14.25 16.01
CA THR A 161 -4.91 13.72 16.98
C THR A 161 -4.70 12.22 16.80
N LEU A 162 -5.77 11.45 16.56
CA LEU A 162 -5.70 10.02 16.32
C LEU A 162 -4.99 9.72 15.00
N LEU A 163 -5.27 10.47 13.94
CA LEU A 163 -4.59 10.33 12.65
C LEU A 163 -3.10 10.68 12.73
N ASN A 164 -2.74 11.71 13.51
CA ASN A 164 -1.34 12.03 13.78
C ASN A 164 -0.62 10.88 14.51
N LYS A 165 -1.27 10.28 15.53
CA LYS A 165 -0.72 9.11 16.22
C LYS A 165 -0.55 7.92 15.28
N LEU A 166 -1.51 7.69 14.39
CA LEU A 166 -1.45 6.62 13.39
C LEU A 166 -0.27 6.83 12.43
N SER A 167 -0.10 8.04 11.91
CA SER A 167 1.03 8.42 11.05
C SER A 167 2.38 8.06 11.71
N CYS A 168 2.62 8.58 12.93
CA CYS A 168 3.83 8.24 13.68
C CYS A 168 3.98 6.72 13.91
N ALA A 169 2.89 6.04 14.27
CA ALA A 169 2.91 4.60 14.51
C ALA A 169 3.33 3.81 13.25
N ILE A 170 2.77 4.14 12.07
CA ILE A 170 3.12 3.50 10.80
C ILE A 170 4.64 3.57 10.54
N LEU A 171 5.27 4.73 10.81
CA LEU A 171 6.71 4.87 10.64
C LEU A 171 7.50 3.93 11.57
N THR A 172 7.05 3.72 12.81
CA THR A 172 7.74 2.83 13.76
C THR A 172 7.76 1.36 13.33
N VAL A 173 6.79 0.90 12.53
CA VAL A 173 6.80 -0.49 12.00
C VAL A 173 8.01 -0.71 11.10
N VAL A 174 8.31 0.27 10.26
CA VAL A 174 9.36 0.19 9.24
C VAL A 174 10.71 0.69 9.76
N CYS A 175 10.69 1.48 10.84
CA CYS A 175 11.84 2.02 11.56
C CYS A 175 11.78 1.73 13.08
N PRO A 176 11.88 0.47 13.51
CA PRO A 176 11.82 0.15 14.94
C PRO A 176 12.98 0.77 15.75
N ASN A 177 14.10 1.11 15.12
CA ASN A 177 15.31 1.62 15.76
C ASN A 177 15.65 3.07 15.37
N HIS A 178 14.65 3.94 15.18
CA HIS A 178 14.89 5.31 14.73
C HIS A 178 15.82 6.13 15.66
N SER A 179 16.04 5.66 16.89
CA SER A 179 16.87 6.25 17.95
C SER A 179 18.27 5.62 18.13
N GLN A 180 18.65 4.58 17.38
CA GLN A 180 20.00 3.98 17.44
C GLN A 180 20.61 3.97 16.04
N ASP A 181 21.71 4.73 15.89
CA ASP A 181 22.62 4.83 14.74
C ASP A 181 22.14 4.29 13.39
N GLN A 182 22.03 5.21 12.42
CA GLN A 182 21.59 5.03 11.02
C GLN A 182 22.48 4.10 10.16
N THR A 183 23.33 3.28 10.76
CA THR A 183 24.28 2.39 10.08
C THR A 183 23.84 0.92 10.06
N VAL A 184 22.82 0.53 10.82
CA VAL A 184 22.33 -0.86 10.81
C VAL A 184 21.30 -1.03 9.68
N PRO A 185 21.56 -1.89 8.68
CA PRO A 185 20.59 -2.18 7.64
C PRO A 185 19.30 -2.70 8.27
N CYS A 186 18.17 -2.10 7.89
CA CYS A 186 16.84 -2.60 8.22
C CYS A 186 16.78 -4.12 7.91
N SER A 187 16.24 -4.91 8.84
CA SER A 187 16.36 -6.37 8.80
C SER A 187 15.94 -6.91 7.42
N THR A 188 16.71 -7.88 6.93
CA THR A 188 16.59 -8.43 5.58
C THR A 188 15.23 -9.05 5.26
N SER A 189 14.37 -9.32 6.26
CA SER A 189 13.03 -9.90 6.07
C SER A 189 11.96 -8.87 5.68
N PHE A 190 12.08 -7.61 6.12
CA PHE A 190 11.13 -6.54 5.74
C PHE A 190 11.31 -6.09 4.27
N GLN A 191 12.44 -6.45 3.66
CA GLN A 191 12.97 -5.76 2.48
C GLN A 191 12.17 -5.93 1.20
N TRP A 192 11.38 -6.99 1.01
CA TRP A 192 10.68 -7.17 -0.29
C TRP A 192 9.21 -6.75 -0.27
N ARG A 193 8.37 -7.50 0.45
CA ARG A 193 6.91 -7.31 0.36
C ARG A 193 6.34 -6.40 1.45
N GLY A 194 6.99 -6.33 2.61
CA GLY A 194 6.65 -5.36 3.67
C GLY A 194 6.86 -3.92 3.22
N GLY A 195 8.01 -3.65 2.57
CA GLY A 195 8.28 -2.37 1.92
C GLY A 195 7.21 -1.99 0.89
N ALA A 196 6.76 -2.92 0.04
CA ALA A 196 5.71 -2.64 -0.95
C ALA A 196 4.39 -2.21 -0.30
N CYS A 197 3.95 -2.86 0.79
CA CYS A 197 2.73 -2.46 1.50
C CYS A 197 2.87 -1.07 2.13
N TYR A 198 4.04 -0.76 2.69
CA TYR A 198 4.34 0.58 3.20
C TYR A 198 4.27 1.62 2.08
N PHE A 199 4.97 1.44 0.96
CA PHE A 199 4.94 2.43 -0.13
C PHE A 199 3.57 2.59 -0.75
N ARG A 200 2.81 1.50 -0.92
CA ARG A 200 1.42 1.57 -1.39
C ARG A 200 0.57 2.44 -0.47
N LEU A 201 0.70 2.26 0.84
CA LEU A 201 0.02 3.07 1.83
C LEU A 201 0.46 4.54 1.75
N ILE A 202 1.77 4.82 1.76
CA ILE A 202 2.28 6.20 1.67
C ILE A 202 1.83 6.87 0.37
N PHE A 203 1.83 6.14 -0.75
CA PHE A 203 1.33 6.63 -2.03
C PHE A 203 -0.16 6.97 -1.97
N ALA A 204 -1.00 6.09 -1.43
CA ALA A 204 -2.43 6.34 -1.28
C ALA A 204 -2.69 7.57 -0.39
N LEU A 205 -2.02 7.66 0.76
CA LEU A 205 -2.15 8.80 1.68
C LEU A 205 -1.65 10.11 1.07
N ALA A 206 -0.57 10.08 0.29
CA ALA A 206 0.02 11.28 -0.33
C ALA A 206 -0.89 11.94 -1.39
N GLN A 207 -1.99 11.30 -1.79
CA GLN A 207 -2.99 11.93 -2.67
C GLN A 207 -3.81 13.00 -1.95
N SER A 208 -3.84 12.99 -0.61
CA SER A 208 -4.56 13.95 0.22
C SER A 208 -3.60 15.00 0.80
N ASP A 209 -3.90 16.28 0.58
CA ASP A 209 -3.05 17.41 1.00
C ASP A 209 -2.73 17.38 2.49
N GLU A 210 -3.74 17.11 3.33
CA GLU A 210 -3.55 17.05 4.78
C GLU A 210 -2.69 15.85 5.20
N TRP A 211 -2.84 14.72 4.51
CA TRP A 211 -1.97 13.57 4.75
C TRP A 211 -0.56 13.87 4.28
N ARG A 212 -0.36 14.57 3.16
CA ARG A 212 1.00 15.01 2.76
C ARG A 212 1.66 15.83 3.85
N GLU A 213 0.95 16.78 4.48
CA GLU A 213 1.48 17.54 5.60
C GLU A 213 1.89 16.65 6.78
N ARG A 214 1.04 15.68 7.16
CA ARG A 214 1.35 14.69 8.22
C ARG A 214 2.56 13.85 7.86
N LEU A 215 2.61 13.31 6.64
CA LEU A 215 3.68 12.47 6.13
C LEU A 215 5.02 13.21 6.09
N THR A 216 5.04 14.47 5.67
CA THR A 216 6.21 15.35 5.72
C THR A 216 6.64 15.61 7.16
N ARG A 217 5.71 16.04 8.02
CA ARG A 217 6.01 16.37 9.43
C ARG A 217 6.62 15.17 10.17
N ASP A 218 6.07 13.99 9.92
CA ASP A 218 6.43 12.77 10.66
C ASP A 218 7.63 12.04 10.02
N GLY A 219 8.18 12.52 8.89
CA GLY A 219 9.44 12.03 8.31
C GLY A 219 9.30 10.84 7.35
N HIS A 220 8.09 10.55 6.84
CA HIS A 220 7.84 9.40 5.97
C HIS A 220 8.55 9.52 4.62
N PHE A 221 8.66 10.73 4.09
CA PHE A 221 9.25 10.98 2.78
C PHE A 221 10.78 10.84 2.82
N GLU A 222 11.43 11.38 3.84
CA GLU A 222 12.85 11.18 4.12
C GLU A 222 13.16 9.69 4.26
N HIS A 223 12.29 8.97 4.98
CA HIS A 223 12.43 7.53 5.11
C HIS A 223 12.25 6.81 3.77
N CYS A 224 11.27 7.20 2.94
CA CYS A 224 11.10 6.66 1.59
C CYS A 224 12.35 6.90 0.72
N ILE A 225 13.02 8.06 0.83
CA ILE A 225 14.28 8.35 0.14
C ILE A 225 15.39 7.41 0.61
N VAL A 226 15.51 7.19 1.92
CA VAL A 226 16.50 6.25 2.48
C VAL A 226 16.23 4.85 1.97
N LEU A 227 14.99 4.37 2.06
CA LEU A 227 14.63 3.04 1.56
C LEU A 227 14.85 2.92 0.05
N ALA A 228 14.52 3.93 -0.74
CA ALA A 228 14.73 3.92 -2.19
C ALA A 228 16.21 3.69 -2.57
N LYS A 229 17.16 4.14 -1.73
CA LYS A 229 18.59 3.87 -1.94
C LYS A 229 18.95 2.39 -1.78
N HIS A 230 18.19 1.66 -0.95
CA HIS A 230 18.45 0.26 -0.62
C HIS A 230 17.57 -0.72 -1.42
N LEU A 231 16.42 -0.28 -1.91
CA LEU A 231 15.40 -1.12 -2.54
C LEU A 231 15.51 -1.21 -4.08
N THR A 232 16.72 -1.11 -4.60
CA THR A 232 17.02 -1.24 -6.04
C THR A 232 16.62 -2.60 -6.64
N GLN A 233 16.16 -3.54 -5.82
CA GLN A 233 15.78 -4.90 -6.22
C GLN A 233 14.26 -5.14 -6.28
N THR A 234 13.41 -4.23 -5.79
CA THR A 234 11.97 -4.51 -5.65
C THR A 234 11.14 -3.71 -6.65
N TRP A 235 10.53 -4.42 -7.58
CA TRP A 235 9.85 -3.89 -8.75
C TRP A 235 8.56 -3.09 -8.43
N LEU A 236 7.69 -3.57 -7.55
CA LEU A 236 6.44 -2.87 -7.17
C LEU A 236 6.70 -1.57 -6.37
N ALA A 237 7.76 -1.54 -5.55
CA ALA A 237 8.12 -0.36 -4.78
C ALA A 237 8.44 0.85 -5.70
N GLY A 238 8.99 0.59 -6.88
CA GLY A 238 9.38 1.62 -7.84
C GLY A 238 8.19 2.45 -8.37
N CYS A 239 7.03 1.83 -8.62
CA CYS A 239 5.87 2.58 -9.10
C CYS A 239 5.33 3.52 -8.00
N TYR A 240 5.13 3.01 -6.78
CA TYR A 240 4.60 3.82 -5.69
C TYR A 240 5.56 4.93 -5.28
N LEU A 241 6.86 4.63 -5.16
CA LEU A 241 7.86 5.62 -4.82
C LEU A 241 7.93 6.72 -5.89
N ALA A 242 7.71 6.42 -7.18
CA ALA A 242 7.67 7.43 -8.24
C ALA A 242 6.51 8.40 -8.03
N GLY A 243 5.34 7.85 -7.70
CA GLY A 243 4.18 8.66 -7.37
C GLY A 243 4.38 9.47 -6.10
N VAL A 244 4.91 8.88 -5.04
CA VAL A 244 5.25 9.59 -3.79
C VAL A 244 6.17 10.78 -4.08
N PHE A 245 7.23 10.57 -4.84
CA PHE A 245 8.17 11.63 -5.20
C PHE A 245 7.57 12.67 -6.16
N ALA A 246 6.66 12.29 -7.05
CA ALA A 246 5.91 13.24 -7.86
C ALA A 246 5.07 14.19 -7.00
N TYR A 247 4.40 13.67 -5.96
CA TYR A 247 3.61 14.49 -5.03
C TYR A 247 4.45 15.39 -4.13
N ILE A 248 5.68 14.99 -3.81
CA ILE A 248 6.56 15.85 -3.01
C ILE A 248 7.14 16.99 -3.86
N ASN A 249 7.51 16.70 -5.11
CA ASN A 249 8.04 17.72 -6.02
C ASN A 249 7.01 18.81 -6.38
N SER A 250 5.70 18.51 -6.35
CA SER A 250 4.65 19.52 -6.52
C SER A 250 4.48 20.47 -5.32
N SER A 251 5.14 20.22 -4.19
CA SER A 251 4.98 21.01 -2.96
C SER A 251 5.99 22.16 -2.79
N ASP A 252 6.76 22.52 -3.83
CA ASP A 252 7.77 23.61 -3.87
C ASP A 252 8.88 23.59 -2.80
N LYS A 253 8.87 22.60 -1.88
CA LYS A 253 9.94 22.39 -0.91
C LYS A 253 10.94 21.40 -1.49
N LEU A 254 12.07 21.95 -1.95
CA LEU A 254 13.26 21.27 -2.44
C LEU A 254 13.56 19.98 -1.66
N LEU A 255 13.11 18.84 -2.16
CA LEU A 255 13.71 17.57 -1.76
C LEU A 255 15.13 17.48 -2.33
N PRO A 256 16.04 16.78 -1.64
CA PRO A 256 17.42 16.56 -2.08
C PRO A 256 17.55 15.58 -3.26
N LEU A 257 16.42 15.12 -3.83
CA LEU A 257 16.42 14.35 -5.07
C LEU A 257 16.38 15.34 -6.24
N ASP A 258 17.54 15.90 -6.54
CA ASP A 258 17.72 16.67 -7.76
C ASP A 258 17.19 15.83 -8.95
N PRO A 259 16.17 16.31 -9.69
CA PRO A 259 15.62 15.61 -10.85
C PRO A 259 16.69 15.26 -11.87
N THR A 260 17.83 15.96 -11.91
CA THR A 260 18.97 15.71 -12.79
C THR A 260 19.85 14.53 -12.33
N GLN A 261 19.67 14.00 -11.12
CA GLN A 261 20.50 12.94 -10.58
C GLN A 261 20.24 11.60 -11.30
N LYS A 262 21.30 10.90 -11.73
CA LYS A 262 21.25 9.55 -12.32
C LYS A 262 20.40 8.54 -11.53
N ARG A 263 20.27 8.76 -10.22
CA ARG A 263 19.44 7.95 -9.33
C ARG A 263 17.96 8.02 -9.68
N TRP A 264 17.45 9.20 -10.03
CA TRP A 264 16.06 9.39 -10.44
C TRP A 264 15.74 8.64 -11.73
N GLN A 265 16.68 8.63 -12.69
CA GLN A 265 16.55 7.85 -13.93
C GLN A 265 16.54 6.35 -13.65
N ALA A 266 17.50 5.86 -12.86
CA ALA A 266 17.54 4.45 -12.48
C ALA A 266 16.24 4.02 -11.79
N PHE A 267 15.68 4.91 -10.98
CA PHE A 267 14.46 4.70 -10.24
C PHE A 267 13.21 4.64 -11.16
N ILE A 268 13.03 5.61 -12.07
CA ILE A 268 11.96 5.58 -13.08
C ILE A 268 12.05 4.30 -13.93
N ARG A 269 13.26 3.95 -14.39
CA ARG A 269 13.49 2.72 -15.16
C ARG A 269 13.06 1.49 -14.37
N LYS A 270 13.43 1.39 -13.08
CA LYS A 270 13.00 0.28 -12.21
C LYS A 270 11.50 0.25 -11.97
N GLY A 271 10.84 1.41 -11.88
CA GLY A 271 9.38 1.51 -11.87
C GLY A 271 8.77 0.86 -13.11
N TRP A 272 9.26 1.21 -14.31
CA TRP A 272 8.76 0.62 -15.57
C TRP A 272 9.10 -0.86 -15.74
N GLU A 273 10.30 -1.27 -15.35
CA GLU A 273 10.66 -2.69 -15.27
C GLU A 273 9.72 -3.46 -14.34
N GLY A 274 9.18 -2.80 -13.30
CA GLY A 274 8.24 -3.40 -12.39
C GLY A 274 6.80 -3.42 -12.88
N ALA A 275 6.35 -2.36 -13.52
CA ALA A 275 5.03 -2.28 -14.14
C ALA A 275 4.74 -3.47 -15.08
N ARG A 276 5.76 -4.03 -15.74
CA ARG A 276 5.61 -5.20 -16.63
C ARG A 276 5.12 -6.47 -15.94
N TYR A 277 5.34 -6.60 -14.64
CA TYR A 277 5.08 -7.84 -13.91
C TYR A 277 3.70 -7.82 -13.20
N GLY A 278 2.89 -6.79 -13.47
CA GLY A 278 1.46 -6.80 -13.20
C GLY A 278 0.99 -5.68 -12.28
N VAL A 279 -0.29 -5.33 -12.49
CA VAL A 279 -1.11 -4.38 -11.77
C VAL A 279 -2.23 -5.20 -11.16
N TYR A 280 -2.45 -5.14 -9.85
CA TYR A 280 -3.39 -6.06 -9.19
C TYR A 280 -4.49 -5.34 -8.40
N THR A 281 -4.38 -4.01 -8.22
CA THR A 281 -5.31 -3.18 -7.43
C THR A 281 -5.49 -1.80 -8.07
N ASP A 282 -6.56 -1.07 -7.70
CA ASP A 282 -6.81 0.30 -8.17
C ASP A 282 -5.66 1.25 -7.79
N VAL A 283 -5.07 1.09 -6.60
CA VAL A 283 -3.87 1.83 -6.17
C VAL A 283 -2.68 1.58 -7.12
N ASP A 284 -2.53 0.37 -7.65
CA ASP A 284 -1.45 0.05 -8.60
C ASP A 284 -1.66 0.77 -9.94
N VAL A 285 -2.92 0.85 -10.39
CA VAL A 285 -3.31 1.59 -11.60
C VAL A 285 -3.03 3.09 -11.42
N GLY A 286 -3.37 3.64 -10.24
CA GLY A 286 -3.03 5.01 -9.87
C GLY A 286 -1.52 5.26 -9.86
N ALA A 287 -0.73 4.32 -9.33
CA ALA A 287 0.73 4.42 -9.29
C ALA A 287 1.36 4.43 -10.68
N LEU A 288 0.79 3.70 -11.66
CA LEU A 288 1.23 3.78 -13.06
C LEU A 288 1.00 5.16 -13.67
N SER A 289 -0.16 5.75 -13.43
CA SER A 289 -0.45 7.10 -13.90
C SER A 289 0.53 8.11 -13.32
N ALA A 290 0.87 7.97 -12.03
CA ALA A 290 1.87 8.80 -11.39
C ALA A 290 3.29 8.57 -11.95
N LEU A 291 3.64 7.32 -12.28
CA LEU A 291 4.90 6.97 -12.96
C LEU A 291 4.99 7.60 -14.36
N VAL A 292 3.89 7.66 -15.11
CA VAL A 292 3.82 8.39 -16.39
C VAL A 292 4.14 9.87 -16.20
N VAL A 293 3.48 10.51 -15.23
CA VAL A 293 3.70 11.94 -14.92
C VAL A 293 5.16 12.19 -14.52
N ALA A 294 5.70 11.38 -13.62
CA ALA A 294 7.09 11.45 -13.18
C ALA A 294 8.08 11.28 -14.35
N THR A 295 7.78 10.34 -15.26
CA THR A 295 8.59 10.11 -16.46
C THR A 295 8.55 11.32 -17.38
N ARG A 296 7.37 11.84 -17.72
CA ARG A 296 7.25 13.04 -18.56
C ARG A 296 7.95 14.26 -17.97
N HIS A 297 7.81 14.47 -16.66
CA HIS A 297 8.50 15.56 -15.97
C HIS A 297 10.02 15.41 -16.12
N LYS A 298 10.54 14.19 -15.96
CA LYS A 298 11.95 13.90 -16.18
C LYS A 298 12.37 14.13 -17.64
N LEU A 299 11.59 13.67 -18.61
CA LEU A 299 11.87 13.90 -20.04
C LEU A 299 11.98 15.39 -20.38
N ARG A 300 11.16 16.25 -19.75
CA ARG A 300 11.25 17.72 -19.92
C ARG A 300 12.53 18.33 -19.35
N SER A 301 13.07 17.73 -18.28
CA SER A 301 14.34 18.13 -17.68
C SER A 301 15.58 17.56 -18.37
N TRP A 302 15.39 16.69 -19.37
CA TRP A 302 16.51 16.17 -20.14
C TRP A 302 16.98 17.23 -21.14
N ASP A 303 18.17 17.77 -20.90
CA ASP A 303 18.93 18.40 -21.96
C ASP A 303 19.14 17.37 -23.09
N PHE A 304 19.15 17.82 -24.34
CA PHE A 304 19.30 17.00 -25.56
C PHE A 304 20.59 16.14 -25.63
N SER A 305 21.34 16.03 -24.53
CA SER A 305 22.56 15.24 -24.35
C SER A 305 22.31 13.81 -23.87
N VAL A 306 21.06 13.40 -23.66
CA VAL A 306 20.76 12.02 -23.23
C VAL A 306 21.14 11.03 -24.34
N PRO A 307 21.94 9.98 -24.04
CA PRO A 307 22.27 8.96 -25.01
C PRO A 307 20.99 8.30 -25.55
N ASN A 308 20.89 8.19 -26.88
CA ASN A 308 19.76 7.51 -27.54
C ASN A 308 19.51 6.09 -27.00
N GLU A 309 20.57 5.44 -26.49
CA GLU A 309 20.49 4.14 -25.82
C GLU A 309 19.61 4.15 -24.56
N GLU A 310 19.72 5.17 -23.70
CA GLU A 310 18.91 5.28 -22.48
C GLU A 310 17.43 5.48 -22.82
N LEU A 311 17.15 6.33 -23.82
CA LEU A 311 15.79 6.58 -24.29
C LEU A 311 15.19 5.31 -24.93
N THR A 312 15.98 4.55 -25.68
CA THR A 312 15.58 3.27 -26.28
C THR A 312 15.29 2.23 -25.21
N GLU A 313 16.13 2.11 -24.18
CA GLU A 313 15.91 1.18 -23.06
C GLU A 313 14.63 1.53 -22.29
N LEU A 314 14.42 2.82 -21.99
CA LEU A 314 13.20 3.29 -21.33
C LEU A 314 11.96 2.99 -22.17
N THR A 315 12.02 3.27 -23.49
CA THR A 315 10.93 2.98 -24.43
C THR A 315 10.58 1.49 -24.44
N ALA A 316 11.58 0.61 -24.44
CA ALA A 316 11.37 -0.83 -24.35
C ALA A 316 10.72 -1.25 -23.02
N CYS A 317 11.07 -0.61 -21.90
CA CYS A 317 10.44 -0.88 -20.61
C CYS A 317 8.97 -0.46 -20.58
N VAL A 318 8.66 0.75 -21.08
CA VAL A 318 7.28 1.25 -21.18
C VAL A 318 6.44 0.36 -22.10
N TYR A 319 6.99 -0.07 -23.24
CA TYR A 319 6.32 -0.99 -24.16
C TYR A 319 5.97 -2.33 -23.49
N ARG A 320 6.90 -2.93 -22.74
CA ARG A 320 6.64 -4.19 -22.02
C ARG A 320 5.58 -4.02 -20.93
N ALA A 321 5.55 -2.88 -20.25
CA ALA A 321 4.49 -2.57 -19.30
C ALA A 321 3.13 -2.46 -19.98
N LEU A 322 3.08 -1.74 -21.11
CA LEU A 322 1.88 -1.59 -21.94
C LEU A 322 1.35 -2.95 -22.44
N GLU A 323 2.22 -3.81 -23.00
CA GLU A 323 1.86 -5.16 -23.45
C GLU A 323 1.32 -6.02 -22.30
N SER A 324 1.95 -5.93 -21.12
CA SER A 324 1.49 -6.61 -19.91
C SER A 324 0.10 -6.14 -19.49
N MET A 325 -0.15 -4.82 -19.47
CA MET A 325 -1.48 -4.29 -19.16
C MET A 325 -2.52 -4.78 -20.18
N GLN A 326 -2.21 -4.74 -21.48
CA GLN A 326 -3.12 -5.21 -22.53
C GLN A 326 -3.46 -6.70 -22.38
N SER A 327 -2.46 -7.54 -22.10
CA SER A 327 -2.66 -8.99 -21.92
C SER A 327 -3.42 -9.36 -20.64
N THR A 328 -3.41 -8.49 -19.62
CA THR A 328 -4.03 -8.75 -18.32
C THR A 328 -5.39 -8.08 -18.13
N LYS A 329 -5.78 -7.17 -19.04
CA LYS A 329 -7.02 -6.38 -18.97
C LYS A 329 -8.26 -7.20 -18.60
N ASP A 330 -8.57 -8.23 -19.38
CA ASP A 330 -9.81 -9.01 -19.19
C ASP A 330 -9.82 -9.76 -17.86
N SER A 331 -8.66 -10.25 -17.42
CA SER A 331 -8.53 -10.93 -16.13
C SER A 331 -8.74 -9.96 -14.98
N LEU A 332 -8.14 -8.77 -15.04
CA LEU A 332 -8.22 -7.78 -13.96
C LEU A 332 -9.61 -7.19 -13.81
N VAL A 333 -10.28 -6.89 -14.92
CA VAL A 333 -11.69 -6.44 -14.91
C VAL A 333 -12.59 -7.54 -14.34
N LEU A 334 -12.35 -8.81 -14.70
CA LEU A 334 -13.06 -9.95 -14.10
C LEU A 334 -12.85 -10.04 -12.57
N PHE A 335 -11.69 -9.63 -12.07
CA PHE A 335 -11.38 -9.59 -10.64
C PHE A 335 -11.88 -8.32 -9.92
N GLY A 336 -12.68 -7.49 -10.59
CA GLY A 336 -13.37 -6.35 -9.99
C GLY A 336 -12.59 -5.04 -9.99
N LEU A 337 -11.51 -4.95 -10.78
CA LEU A 337 -10.80 -3.69 -11.01
C LEU A 337 -11.69 -2.71 -11.77
N ASP A 338 -11.64 -1.42 -11.44
CA ASP A 338 -12.41 -0.41 -12.16
C ASP A 338 -11.93 -0.29 -13.61
N GLN A 339 -12.82 -0.63 -14.56
CA GLN A 339 -12.49 -0.64 -15.98
C GLN A 339 -12.17 0.76 -16.51
N VAL A 340 -12.86 1.79 -16.02
CA VAL A 340 -12.66 3.18 -16.48
C VAL A 340 -11.29 3.68 -16.01
N LEU A 341 -10.95 3.41 -14.75
CA LEU A 341 -9.63 3.73 -14.19
C LEU A 341 -8.51 3.01 -14.95
N PHE A 342 -8.70 1.71 -15.23
CA PHE A 342 -7.74 0.92 -16.00
C PHE A 342 -7.55 1.45 -17.43
N ASP A 343 -8.65 1.74 -18.14
CA ASP A 343 -8.61 2.26 -19.51
C ASP A 343 -7.94 3.64 -19.58
N ALA A 344 -8.16 4.49 -18.57
CA ALA A 344 -7.48 5.78 -18.44
C ALA A 344 -5.97 5.62 -18.24
N ALA A 345 -5.54 4.73 -17.34
CA ALA A 345 -4.12 4.45 -17.13
C ALA A 345 -3.46 3.83 -18.36
N LEU A 346 -4.12 2.87 -19.00
CA LEU A 346 -3.66 2.25 -20.24
C LEU A 346 -3.43 3.30 -21.34
N SER A 347 -4.39 4.21 -21.50
CA SER A 347 -4.30 5.33 -22.45
C SER A 347 -3.14 6.28 -22.11
N SER A 348 -2.91 6.55 -20.82
CA SER A 348 -1.80 7.39 -20.36
C SER A 348 -0.43 6.76 -20.66
N VAL A 349 -0.28 5.45 -20.42
CA VAL A 349 0.93 4.67 -20.70
C VAL A 349 1.19 4.58 -22.21
N GLN A 350 0.14 4.35 -23.01
CA GLN A 350 0.22 4.38 -24.48
C GLN A 350 0.71 5.74 -24.97
N GLY A 351 0.11 6.83 -24.48
CA GLY A 351 0.54 8.17 -24.86
C GLY A 351 2.00 8.45 -24.54
N LEU A 352 2.51 7.96 -23.39
CA LEU A 352 3.93 8.07 -23.05
C LEU A 352 4.82 7.26 -24.01
N TYR A 353 4.41 6.03 -24.36
CA TYR A 353 5.13 5.23 -25.33
C TYR A 353 5.25 5.94 -26.69
N ASP A 354 4.15 6.54 -27.16
CA ASP A 354 4.12 7.30 -28.41
C ASP A 354 4.97 8.57 -28.36
N ASP A 355 5.00 9.26 -27.20
CA ASP A 355 5.90 10.39 -26.95
C ASP A 355 7.38 9.96 -27.08
N LEU A 356 7.76 8.90 -26.37
CA LEU A 356 9.13 8.37 -26.34
C LEU A 356 9.59 7.90 -27.73
N ARG A 357 8.73 7.18 -28.45
CA ARG A 357 9.00 6.72 -29.80
C ARG A 357 9.23 7.88 -30.76
N ARG A 358 8.41 8.94 -30.69
CA ARG A 358 8.61 10.16 -31.49
C ARG A 358 9.92 10.86 -31.17
N MET A 359 10.35 10.88 -29.90
CA MET A 359 11.63 11.46 -29.51
C MET A 359 12.81 10.69 -30.11
N ILE A 360 12.74 9.35 -30.20
CA ILE A 360 13.77 8.52 -30.85
C ILE A 360 13.79 8.75 -32.36
N GLU A 361 12.61 8.78 -33.00
CA GLU A 361 12.48 8.94 -34.45
C GLU A 361 12.83 10.36 -34.92
N ASN A 362 12.54 11.38 -34.10
CA ASN A 362 12.74 12.80 -34.43
C ASN A 362 13.38 13.58 -33.25
N PRO A 363 14.70 13.44 -33.03
CA PRO A 363 15.40 14.09 -31.92
C PRO A 363 15.26 15.62 -31.87
N ASN A 364 14.98 16.25 -33.03
CA ASN A 364 14.89 17.72 -33.18
C ASN A 364 13.48 18.29 -32.95
N ALA A 365 12.43 17.46 -32.82
CA ALA A 365 11.04 17.93 -32.80
C ALA A 365 10.65 18.73 -31.55
N LEU A 366 11.28 18.46 -30.40
CA LEU A 366 11.00 19.14 -29.12
C LEU A 366 11.44 20.61 -29.05
N GLN A 367 12.19 21.12 -30.05
CA GLN A 367 12.63 22.51 -30.08
C GLN A 367 11.51 23.52 -30.42
N THR A 368 10.38 23.07 -30.97
CA THR A 368 9.40 23.99 -31.59
C THR A 368 8.22 24.37 -30.70
N ASP A 369 7.98 23.67 -29.58
CA ASP A 369 6.74 23.84 -28.80
C ASP A 369 6.85 24.79 -27.59
N ASN A 370 8.05 25.31 -27.29
CA ASN A 370 8.28 26.30 -26.21
C ASN A 370 8.31 27.77 -26.70
N GLY A 371 7.97 28.03 -27.97
CA GLY A 371 8.17 29.33 -28.62
C GLY A 371 6.93 30.22 -28.82
N SER A 372 5.72 29.81 -28.42
CA SER A 372 4.48 30.48 -28.86
C SER A 372 3.56 31.00 -27.74
N LEU A 373 4.11 31.39 -26.59
CA LEU A 373 3.41 32.19 -25.57
C LEU A 373 4.18 33.48 -25.26
N GLN A 374 4.34 34.31 -26.29
CA GLN A 374 4.50 35.76 -26.14
C GLN A 374 3.71 36.46 -27.26
N SER A 375 2.48 36.84 -26.93
CA SER A 375 1.81 38.04 -27.45
C SER A 375 0.65 38.39 -26.55
#